data_AF-A0A660W6B1-F1
#
_entry.id   AF-A0A660W6B1-F1
#
_cell.length_a   1.000
_cell.length_b   1.000
_cell.length_c   1.000
_cell.angle_alpha   90.00
_cell.angle_beta   90.00
_cell.angle_gamma   90.00
#
_symmetry.space_group_name_H-M   'P 1'
#
loop_
_entity.id
_entity.type
_entity.pdbx_description
1 polymer ?
#
loop_
_entity_poly.entity_id
_entity_poly.type
_entity_poly.pdbx_seq_one_letter_code
_entity_poly.pdbx_strand_id
1 'polypeptide(L)'
;MKRFLTVVLVVGLAVGFMGCGKKADETKPIEDVKAEAQKMEAGELEDMVACYKDALTAKETDLKDIQAKIKDVPPTEALGDKAKALKDDLAASQKSVKALAERMDIYKAELAKKTAEAAKDAKK
;
A
#
# COMPACT_ATOMS: atom_id res chain seq x y z
N MET A 1 48.98 12.94 11.40
CA MET A 1 48.15 13.86 10.60
C MET A 1 47.78 13.18 9.28
N LYS A 2 46.57 13.47 8.77
CA LYS A 2 45.94 12.96 7.55
C LYS A 2 45.29 11.55 7.65
N ARG A 3 44.12 11.56 8.32
CA ARG A 3 42.83 11.05 7.80
C ARG A 3 42.81 9.59 7.30
N PHE A 4 42.69 8.64 8.24
CA PHE A 4 42.35 7.23 8.01
C PHE A 4 41.16 6.79 8.88
N LEU A 5 40.10 7.60 8.91
CA LEU A 5 38.86 7.26 9.61
C LEU A 5 37.70 7.90 8.87
N THR A 6 36.64 7.11 8.65
CA THR A 6 35.31 7.52 8.17
C THR A 6 35.03 7.39 6.67
N VAL A 7 35.15 6.19 6.09
CA VAL A 7 34.32 5.79 4.93
C VAL A 7 34.18 4.27 4.97
N VAL A 8 33.07 3.73 5.50
CA VAL A 8 32.33 2.51 5.07
C VAL A 8 31.22 2.31 6.12
N LEU A 9 30.12 3.08 6.04
CA LEU A 9 28.88 2.79 6.78
C LEU A 9 27.61 3.17 6.00
N VAL A 10 27.68 3.44 4.71
CA VAL A 10 26.48 3.75 3.93
C VAL A 10 26.56 3.04 2.59
N VAL A 11 26.60 1.72 2.63
CA VAL A 11 26.07 0.90 1.54
C VAL A 11 24.59 0.78 1.88
N GLY A 12 23.76 1.72 1.43
CA GLY A 12 23.32 1.66 0.05
C GLY A 12 22.20 0.65 -0.14
N LEU A 13 21.34 0.45 0.88
CA LEU A 13 20.03 -0.18 0.73
C LEU A 13 18.96 0.88 0.44
N ALA A 14 19.30 1.82 -0.45
CA ALA A 14 18.30 2.44 -1.31
C ALA A 14 17.97 1.39 -2.37
N VAL A 15 17.24 0.35 -1.96
CA VAL A 15 16.45 -0.44 -2.91
C VAL A 15 15.58 0.60 -3.57
N GLY A 16 15.93 0.93 -4.80
CA GLY A 16 15.19 1.85 -5.62
C GLY A 16 13.75 1.37 -5.63
N PHE A 17 12.89 2.11 -4.94
CA PHE A 17 11.48 2.18 -5.26
C PHE A 17 11.39 2.82 -6.66
N MET A 18 11.78 2.07 -7.70
CA MET A 18 11.18 2.20 -9.02
C MET A 18 9.78 1.62 -8.89
N GLY A 19 8.92 2.33 -8.14
CA GLY A 19 7.59 1.89 -7.78
C GLY A 19 6.67 3.08 -7.90
N CYS A 20 5.97 3.14 -9.04
CA CYS A 20 4.90 4.06 -9.41
C CYS A 20 5.15 5.55 -9.10
N GLY A 21 5.34 6.38 -10.13
CA GLY A 21 5.38 7.84 -9.99
C GLY A 21 4.10 8.43 -9.35
N LYS A 22 3.02 7.66 -9.28
CA LYS A 22 1.78 7.94 -8.55
C LYS A 22 1.72 7.03 -7.32
N LYS A 23 1.75 7.59 -6.10
CA LYS A 23 1.66 6.82 -4.86
C LYS A 23 0.21 6.39 -4.58
N ALA A 24 0.03 5.22 -3.98
CA ALA A 24 -1.26 4.80 -3.44
C ALA A 24 -1.67 5.74 -2.30
N ASP A 25 -2.81 6.42 -2.48
CA ASP A 25 -3.35 7.38 -1.51
C ASP A 25 -4.64 6.82 -0.91
N GLU A 26 -4.61 6.58 0.40
CA GLU A 26 -5.75 6.07 1.19
C GLU A 26 -6.64 7.18 1.76
N THR A 27 -6.25 8.44 1.61
CA THR A 27 -6.98 9.61 2.10
C THR A 27 -7.79 10.30 1.00
N LYS A 28 -7.40 10.09 -0.27
CA LYS A 28 -8.12 10.62 -1.43
C LYS A 28 -9.61 10.23 -1.38
N PRO A 29 -10.55 11.17 -1.56
CA PRO A 29 -11.98 10.86 -1.59
C PRO A 29 -12.33 9.83 -2.67
N ILE A 30 -13.29 8.95 -2.38
CA ILE A 30 -13.72 7.89 -3.31
C ILE A 30 -14.22 8.46 -4.65
N GLU A 31 -14.93 9.60 -4.61
CA GLU A 31 -15.43 10.25 -5.83
C GLU A 31 -14.29 10.79 -6.70
N ASP A 32 -13.23 11.34 -6.10
CA ASP A 32 -12.04 11.79 -6.83
C ASP A 32 -11.29 10.61 -7.44
N VAL A 33 -11.22 9.48 -6.72
CA VAL A 33 -10.62 8.23 -7.22
C VAL A 33 -11.39 7.70 -8.44
N LYS A 34 -12.72 7.72 -8.41
CA LYS A 34 -13.55 7.35 -9.57
C LYS A 34 -13.32 8.29 -10.75
N ALA A 35 -13.32 9.60 -10.50
CA ALA A 35 -13.12 10.61 -11.53
C ALA A 35 -11.73 10.53 -12.16
N GLU A 36 -10.70 10.21 -11.37
CA GLU A 36 -9.35 9.95 -11.84
C GLU A 36 -9.32 8.69 -12.69
N ALA A 37 -9.84 7.56 -12.19
CA ALA A 37 -9.84 6.28 -12.90
C ALA A 37 -10.50 6.38 -14.30
N GLN A 38 -11.64 7.07 -14.41
CA GLN A 38 -12.33 7.25 -15.70
C GLN A 38 -11.48 7.94 -16.76
N LYS A 39 -10.62 8.87 -16.34
CA LYS A 39 -9.74 9.66 -17.23
C LYS A 39 -8.45 8.93 -17.60
N MET A 40 -8.13 7.83 -16.92
CA MET A 40 -6.90 7.08 -17.13
C MET A 40 -7.06 6.06 -18.25
N GLU A 41 -5.99 5.85 -19.01
CA GLU A 41 -5.96 4.77 -19.99
C GLU A 41 -5.68 3.42 -19.33
N ALA A 42 -5.97 2.31 -20.04
CA ALA A 42 -5.86 0.96 -19.49
C ALA A 42 -4.48 0.68 -18.86
N GLY A 43 -3.39 1.07 -19.55
CA GLY A 43 -2.03 0.89 -19.01
C GLY A 43 -1.77 1.70 -17.72
N GLU A 44 -2.29 2.93 -17.63
CA GLU A 44 -2.13 3.70 -16.39
C GLU A 44 -2.96 3.12 -15.23
N LEU A 45 -4.13 2.56 -15.54
CA LEU A 45 -4.96 1.87 -14.55
C LEU A 45 -4.26 0.60 -14.03
N GLU A 46 -3.58 -0.15 -14.90
CA GLU A 46 -2.75 -1.30 -14.51
C GLU A 46 -1.62 -0.86 -13.56
N ASP A 47 -0.91 0.21 -13.89
CA ASP A 47 0.15 0.76 -13.04
C ASP A 47 -0.38 1.20 -11.67
N MET A 48 -1.56 1.84 -11.62
CA MET A 48 -2.17 2.22 -10.35
C MET A 48 -2.61 1.02 -9.54
N VAL A 49 -3.22 0.01 -10.17
CA VAL A 49 -3.58 -1.24 -9.47
C VAL A 49 -2.34 -1.91 -8.90
N ALA A 50 -1.22 -1.94 -9.63
CA ALA A 50 0.05 -2.45 -9.13
C ALA A 50 0.55 -1.65 -7.93
N CYS A 51 0.50 -0.31 -7.99
CA CYS A 51 0.91 0.54 -6.86
C CYS A 51 0.08 0.29 -5.59
N TYR A 52 -1.25 0.20 -5.72
CA TYR A 52 -2.11 -0.11 -4.58
C TYR A 52 -1.86 -1.54 -4.06
N LYS A 53 -1.57 -2.50 -4.93
CA LYS A 53 -1.23 -3.87 -4.54
C LYS A 53 0.08 -3.93 -3.74
N ASP A 54 1.09 -3.18 -4.15
CA ASP A 54 2.36 -3.09 -3.44
C ASP A 54 2.17 -2.43 -2.06
N ALA A 55 1.41 -1.34 -2.00
CA ALA A 55 1.06 -0.68 -0.74
C ALA A 55 0.30 -1.61 0.21
N LEU A 56 -0.65 -2.39 -0.31
CA LEU A 56 -1.37 -3.40 0.46
C LEU A 56 -0.44 -4.50 0.97
N THR A 57 0.48 -4.99 0.15
CA THR A 57 1.44 -6.04 0.53
C THR A 57 2.37 -5.56 1.65
N ALA A 58 2.83 -4.31 1.58
CA ALA A 58 3.60 -3.70 2.66
C ALA A 58 2.77 -3.62 3.96
N LYS A 59 1.53 -3.15 3.89
CA LYS A 59 0.63 -3.07 5.06
C LYS A 59 0.26 -4.44 5.64
N GLU A 60 0.11 -5.47 4.81
CA GLU A 60 -0.09 -6.84 5.28
C GLU A 60 1.11 -7.36 6.07
N THR A 61 2.33 -6.94 5.71
CA THR A 61 3.55 -7.27 6.45
C THR A 61 3.54 -6.57 7.80
N ASP A 62 3.23 -5.27 7.84
CA ASP A 62 3.08 -4.52 9.09
C ASP A 62 2.02 -5.15 10.02
N LEU A 63 0.89 -5.59 9.46
CA LEU A 63 -0.17 -6.27 10.23
C LEU A 63 0.31 -7.58 10.85
N LYS A 64 1.09 -8.38 10.12
CA LYS A 64 1.66 -9.63 10.64
C LYS A 64 2.65 -9.34 11.77
N ASP A 65 3.47 -8.32 11.63
CA ASP A 65 4.44 -7.92 12.66
C ASP A 65 3.75 -7.40 13.93
N ILE A 66 2.70 -6.59 13.80
CA ILE A 66 1.90 -6.14 14.94
C ILE A 66 1.24 -7.33 15.64
N GLN A 67 0.67 -8.27 14.88
CA GLN A 67 0.06 -9.48 15.45
C GLN A 67 1.08 -10.36 16.17
N ALA A 68 2.30 -10.50 15.64
CA ALA A 68 3.38 -11.22 16.30
C ALA A 68 3.73 -10.55 17.63
N LYS A 69 3.92 -9.21 17.63
CA LYS A 69 4.18 -8.44 18.85
C LYS A 69 3.08 -8.58 19.89
N ILE A 70 1.82 -8.65 19.48
CA ILE A 70 0.67 -8.88 20.39
C ILE A 70 0.74 -10.26 21.03
N LYS A 71 1.09 -11.30 20.27
CA LYS A 71 1.23 -12.68 20.77
C LYS A 71 2.39 -12.82 21.75
N ASP A 72 3.44 -12.04 21.56
CA ASP A 72 4.61 -12.01 22.45
C ASP A 72 4.38 -11.19 23.73
N VAL A 73 3.24 -10.50 23.87
CA VAL A 73 2.91 -9.78 25.11
C VAL A 73 2.62 -10.79 26.22
N PRO A 74 3.31 -10.73 27.37
CA PRO A 74 3.01 -11.58 28.52
C PRO A 74 1.56 -11.41 28.98
N PRO A 75 0.87 -12.46 29.44
CA PRO A 75 -0.51 -12.35 29.91
C PRO A 75 -0.70 -11.30 31.02
N THR A 76 0.31 -11.12 31.86
CA THR A 76 0.34 -10.09 32.93
C THR A 76 0.35 -8.66 32.40
N GLU A 77 0.77 -8.45 31.15
CA GLU A 77 0.85 -7.14 30.47
C GLU A 77 -0.23 -6.96 29.39
N ALA A 78 -1.11 -7.95 29.17
CA ALA A 78 -2.11 -7.95 28.10
C ALA A 78 -3.17 -6.83 28.21
N LEU A 79 -3.28 -6.21 29.38
CA LEU A 79 -4.14 -5.06 29.66
C LEU A 79 -3.34 -3.76 29.89
N GLY A 80 -2.02 -3.80 29.79
CA GLY A 80 -1.15 -2.64 29.94
C GLY A 80 -1.10 -1.76 28.69
N ASP A 81 -0.48 -0.59 28.83
CA ASP A 81 -0.40 0.43 27.76
C ASP A 81 0.22 -0.10 26.48
N LYS A 82 1.23 -0.97 26.58
CA LYS A 82 1.86 -1.63 25.42
C LYS A 82 0.87 -2.48 24.63
N ALA A 83 0.07 -3.29 25.30
CA ALA A 83 -0.93 -4.14 24.65
C ALA A 83 -2.04 -3.30 24.00
N LYS A 84 -2.42 -2.19 24.66
CA LYS A 84 -3.40 -1.24 24.12
C LYS A 84 -2.88 -0.55 22.86
N ALA A 85 -1.67 0.00 22.91
CA ALA A 85 -1.03 0.64 21.76
C ALA A 85 -0.93 -0.31 20.55
N LEU A 86 -0.52 -1.57 20.76
CA LEU A 86 -0.47 -2.56 19.68
C LEU A 86 -1.85 -2.87 19.08
N LYS A 87 -2.91 -2.89 19.91
CA LYS A 87 -4.30 -3.07 19.42
C LYS A 87 -4.77 -1.86 18.62
N ASP A 88 -4.42 -0.65 19.06
CA ASP A 88 -4.76 0.59 18.37
C ASP A 88 -4.03 0.66 17.01
N ASP A 89 -2.73 0.32 16.97
CA ASP A 89 -1.93 0.22 15.75
C ASP A 89 -2.49 -0.84 14.79
N LEU A 90 -2.91 -2.00 15.31
CA LEU A 90 -3.56 -3.05 14.53
C LEU A 90 -4.86 -2.52 13.90
N ALA A 91 -5.70 -1.85 14.68
CA ALA A 91 -6.96 -1.29 14.20
C ALA A 91 -6.74 -0.18 13.16
N ALA A 92 -5.73 0.67 13.35
CA ALA A 92 -5.34 1.71 12.40
C ALA A 92 -4.84 1.10 11.08
N SER A 93 -3.94 0.12 11.14
CA SER A 93 -3.45 -0.58 9.95
C SER A 93 -4.57 -1.32 9.21
N GLN A 94 -5.51 -1.94 9.91
CA GLN A 94 -6.67 -2.58 9.27
C GLN A 94 -7.58 -1.56 8.54
N LYS A 95 -7.76 -0.36 9.11
CA LYS A 95 -8.51 0.72 8.44
C LYS A 95 -7.79 1.19 7.18
N SER A 96 -6.48 1.39 7.26
CA SER A 96 -5.61 1.75 6.12
C SER A 96 -5.70 0.70 5.00
N VAL A 97 -5.57 -0.60 5.32
CA VAL A 97 -5.74 -1.70 4.36
C VAL A 97 -7.09 -1.66 3.67
N LYS A 98 -8.19 -1.48 4.41
CA LYS A 98 -9.54 -1.36 3.82
C LYS A 98 -9.63 -0.15 2.88
N ALA A 99 -9.13 1.00 3.32
CA ALA A 99 -9.15 2.23 2.53
C ALA A 99 -8.35 2.09 1.23
N LEU A 100 -7.17 1.45 1.27
CA LEU A 100 -6.38 1.15 0.08
C LEU A 100 -7.11 0.16 -0.86
N ALA A 101 -7.69 -0.89 -0.30
CA ALA A 101 -8.39 -1.91 -1.09
C ALA A 101 -9.63 -1.34 -1.82
N GLU A 102 -10.45 -0.56 -1.13
CA GLU A 102 -11.62 0.10 -1.73
C GLU A 102 -11.26 0.96 -2.94
N ARG A 103 -10.13 1.67 -2.87
CA ARG A 103 -9.66 2.54 -3.95
C ARG A 103 -9.04 1.75 -5.10
N MET A 104 -8.27 0.71 -4.76
CA MET A 104 -7.74 -0.24 -5.74
C MET A 104 -8.87 -0.87 -6.57
N ASP A 105 -9.98 -1.24 -5.92
CA ASP A 105 -11.10 -1.90 -6.59
C ASP A 105 -11.79 -0.99 -7.60
N ILE A 106 -11.78 0.33 -7.39
CA ILE A 106 -12.28 1.32 -8.37
C ILE A 106 -11.40 1.31 -9.62
N TYR A 107 -10.08 1.36 -9.47
CA TYR A 107 -9.16 1.29 -10.62
C TYR A 107 -9.27 -0.04 -11.36
N LYS A 108 -9.42 -1.16 -10.64
CA LYS A 108 -9.66 -2.49 -11.25
C LYS A 108 -10.97 -2.53 -12.02
N ALA A 109 -12.04 -1.97 -11.47
CA ALA A 109 -13.34 -1.95 -12.13
C ALA A 109 -13.30 -1.15 -13.43
N GLU A 110 -12.66 0.03 -13.43
CA GLU A 110 -12.51 0.82 -14.65
C GLU A 110 -11.60 0.14 -15.67
N LEU A 111 -10.52 -0.52 -15.23
CA LEU A 111 -9.65 -1.29 -16.11
C LEU A 111 -10.42 -2.43 -16.80
N ALA A 112 -11.20 -3.20 -16.04
CA ALA A 112 -12.03 -4.28 -16.56
C ALA A 112 -13.07 -3.76 -17.57
N LYS A 113 -13.65 -2.58 -17.31
CA LYS A 113 -14.56 -1.92 -18.23
C LYS A 113 -13.86 -1.52 -19.53
N LYS A 114 -12.73 -0.82 -19.47
CA LYS A 114 -12.00 -0.36 -20.67
C LYS A 114 -11.48 -1.51 -21.53
N THR A 115 -10.96 -2.56 -20.90
CA THR A 115 -10.52 -3.77 -21.60
C THR A 115 -11.68 -4.49 -22.29
N ALA A 116 -12.86 -4.55 -21.65
CA ALA A 116 -14.06 -5.11 -22.26
C ALA A 116 -14.61 -4.26 -23.42
N GLU A 117 -14.52 -2.93 -23.33
CA GLU A 117 -14.90 -2.01 -24.42
C GLU A 117 -13.98 -2.19 -25.63
N ALA A 118 -12.66 -2.15 -25.43
CA ALA A 118 -11.68 -2.37 -26.50
C ALA A 118 -11.87 -3.72 -27.21
N ALA A 119 -12.24 -4.78 -26.47
CA ALA A 119 -12.52 -6.10 -27.03
C ALA A 119 -13.81 -6.16 -27.87
N LYS A 120 -14.79 -5.27 -27.62
CA LYS A 120 -16.02 -5.17 -28.43
C LYS A 120 -15.75 -4.42 -29.73
N ASP A 121 -14.98 -3.35 -29.67
CA ASP A 121 -14.63 -2.55 -30.86
C ASP A 121 -13.77 -3.35 -31.86
N ALA A 122 -12.90 -4.25 -31.38
CA ALA A 122 -12.10 -5.14 -32.22
C ALA A 122 -12.91 -6.21 -32.98
N LYS A 123 -14.19 -6.42 -32.65
CA LYS A 123 -15.07 -7.42 -33.29
C LYS A 123 -16.06 -6.82 -34.30
N LYS A 124 -16.08 -5.50 -34.45
CA LYS A 124 -16.99 -4.77 -35.34
C LYS A 124 -16.27 -4.34 -36.62
#